data_AF-A0A411YC91-F1
#
_entry.id   AF-A0A411YC91-F1
#
_cell.length_a   1.000
_cell.length_b   1.000
_cell.length_c   1.000
_cell.angle_alpha   90.00
_cell.angle_beta   90.00
_cell.angle_gamma   90.00
#
_symmetry.space_group_name_H-M   'P 1'
#
loop_
_entity.id
_entity.type
_entity.pdbx_description
1 polymer ?
#
loop_
_entity_poly.entity_id
_entity_poly.type
_entity_poly.pdbx_seq_one_letter_code
_entity_poly.pdbx_strand_id
1 'polypeptide(L)'
;MRPSRPVTSPGVVLVAALVIALGVTVLAACAEEAGEDDRGEETAAENEQDEDPQAELETELDDAESRIAQLEAELEEAEARITDLEGARDAAEDRAAELEAELQATEDPGDADAEEEAALGEPAPLRSEEGLVDQLRTYFPPPDDLPEGWEPGVGDWREIDVPEGFGEGTGFEAPGQLLTAYAEQQVGAEFGLGGDVWETTLRVLDEDPETGEATGAHLEWGLADDAVVGSDTRLELRDDGDGWYVESAEQRPHCRRGVTDDGTCT
;
A
#
# COMPACT_ATOMS: atom_id res chain seq x y z
N MET A 1 34.86 -11.05 -1.39
CA MET A 1 34.36 -11.29 -2.76
C MET A 1 33.53 -12.57 -2.76
N ARG A 2 32.21 -12.44 -2.64
CA ARG A 2 31.25 -13.55 -2.78
C ARG A 2 30.57 -13.39 -4.15
N PRO A 3 30.40 -14.46 -4.95
CA PRO A 3 29.70 -14.34 -6.21
C PRO A 3 28.19 -14.20 -5.98
N SER A 4 27.62 -13.15 -6.54
CA SER A 4 26.17 -12.92 -6.58
C SER A 4 25.48 -14.01 -7.39
N ARG A 5 24.40 -14.58 -6.84
CA ARG A 5 23.54 -15.53 -7.55
C ARG A 5 22.53 -14.77 -8.41
N PRO A 6 22.20 -15.27 -9.61
CA PRO A 6 21.16 -14.67 -10.45
C PRO A 6 19.77 -14.89 -9.84
N VAL A 7 18.98 -13.82 -9.77
CA VAL A 7 17.56 -13.82 -9.42
C VAL A 7 16.79 -14.18 -10.68
N THR A 8 16.34 -15.43 -10.78
CA THR A 8 15.37 -15.84 -11.80
C THR A 8 13.97 -15.58 -11.26
N SER A 9 13.30 -14.59 -11.82
CA SER A 9 11.91 -14.24 -11.49
C SER A 9 10.95 -15.30 -12.06
N PRO A 10 10.07 -15.93 -11.26
CA PRO A 10 9.21 -17.05 -11.68
C PRO A 10 8.00 -16.64 -12.57
N GLY A 11 7.84 -15.36 -12.90
CA GLY A 11 6.63 -14.85 -13.56
C GLY A 11 6.50 -15.14 -15.07
N VAL A 12 7.59 -15.45 -15.79
CA VAL A 12 7.56 -15.50 -17.27
C VAL A 12 7.23 -16.89 -17.82
N VAL A 13 7.34 -17.95 -17.03
CA VAL A 13 7.15 -19.33 -17.53
C VAL A 13 5.67 -19.73 -17.65
N LEU A 14 4.74 -18.99 -17.02
CA LEU A 14 3.34 -19.45 -16.91
C LEU A 14 2.46 -19.14 -18.14
N VAL A 15 2.87 -18.21 -19.01
CA VAL A 15 2.05 -17.81 -20.18
C VAL A 15 2.26 -18.76 -21.37
N ALA A 16 3.45 -19.38 -21.51
CA ALA A 16 3.75 -20.27 -22.63
C ALA A 16 3.05 -21.64 -22.55
N ALA A 17 2.59 -22.07 -21.37
CA ALA A 17 1.98 -23.38 -21.19
C ALA A 17 0.46 -23.43 -21.50
N LEU A 18 -0.23 -22.29 -21.50
CA LEU A 18 -1.69 -22.27 -21.65
C LEU A 18 -2.17 -22.32 -23.11
N VAL A 19 -1.34 -21.90 -24.07
CA VAL A 19 -1.73 -21.84 -25.50
C VAL A 19 -1.61 -23.20 -26.20
N ILE A 20 -0.77 -24.11 -25.70
CA ILE A 20 -0.58 -25.44 -26.31
C ILE A 20 -1.71 -26.43 -25.92
N ALA A 21 -2.45 -26.17 -24.82
CA ALA A 21 -3.46 -27.09 -24.31
C ALA A 21 -4.83 -27.01 -25.02
N LEU A 22 -5.09 -25.98 -25.83
CA LEU A 22 -6.41 -25.76 -26.46
C LEU A 22 -6.49 -26.17 -27.95
N GLY A 23 -5.40 -26.60 -28.58
CA GLY A 23 -5.36 -26.83 -30.03
C GLY A 23 -5.48 -28.28 -30.53
N VAL A 24 -5.64 -29.30 -29.67
CA VAL A 24 -5.45 -30.72 -30.09
C VAL A 24 -6.64 -31.67 -29.81
N THR A 25 -7.86 -31.19 -29.56
CA THR A 25 -9.01 -32.08 -29.26
C THR A 25 -10.21 -31.94 -30.19
N VAL A 26 -10.02 -32.06 -31.51
CA VAL A 26 -11.12 -32.42 -32.43
C VAL A 26 -10.62 -33.37 -33.53
N LEU A 27 -10.32 -34.63 -33.17
CA LEU A 27 -10.13 -35.72 -34.14
C LEU A 27 -10.24 -37.08 -33.42
N ALA A 28 -11.46 -37.60 -33.28
CA ALA A 28 -11.77 -39.04 -33.25
C ALA A 28 -13.25 -39.28 -32.84
N ALA A 29 -14.13 -39.40 -33.83
CA ALA A 29 -15.38 -40.16 -33.67
C ALA A 29 -15.79 -40.74 -35.03
N CYS A 30 -15.20 -41.90 -35.37
CA CYS A 30 -15.70 -42.75 -36.43
C CYS A 30 -16.49 -43.93 -35.84
N ALA A 31 -17.63 -44.18 -36.48
CA ALA A 31 -18.26 -45.49 -36.73
C ALA A 31 -19.01 -46.14 -35.54
N GLU A 32 -20.15 -46.80 -35.71
CA GLU A 32 -20.74 -47.52 -36.84
C GLU A 32 -22.17 -47.88 -36.39
N GLU A 33 -23.24 -47.71 -37.17
CA GLU A 33 -24.41 -48.62 -37.13
C GLU A 33 -25.17 -48.55 -38.46
N ALA A 34 -25.27 -49.72 -39.10
CA ALA A 34 -25.95 -49.96 -40.35
C ALA A 34 -27.47 -50.05 -40.15
N GLY A 35 -28.22 -49.44 -41.06
CA GLY A 35 -29.67 -49.58 -41.16
C GLY A 35 -30.15 -49.30 -42.58
N GLU A 36 -30.34 -50.36 -43.35
CA GLU A 36 -31.18 -50.38 -44.55
C GLU A 36 -32.64 -50.14 -44.14
N ASP A 37 -33.34 -49.15 -44.72
CA ASP A 37 -34.57 -49.40 -45.49
C ASP A 37 -35.11 -48.16 -46.22
N ASP A 38 -35.60 -48.46 -47.42
CA ASP A 38 -36.70 -47.89 -48.19
C ASP A 38 -36.69 -46.50 -48.85
N ARG A 39 -37.34 -46.56 -50.02
CA ARG A 39 -37.51 -45.61 -51.11
C ARG A 39 -38.16 -44.28 -50.71
N GLY A 40 -37.74 -43.22 -51.40
CA GLY A 40 -38.49 -41.96 -51.44
C GLY A 40 -37.85 -40.95 -52.38
N GLU A 41 -38.30 -40.96 -53.62
CA GLU A 41 -38.02 -39.97 -54.65
C GLU A 41 -38.64 -38.63 -54.25
N GLU A 42 -37.86 -37.66 -53.73
CA GLU A 42 -38.24 -36.24 -53.75
C GLU A 42 -37.05 -35.29 -53.52
N THR A 43 -37.06 -34.22 -54.31
CA THR A 43 -36.29 -32.96 -54.20
C THR A 43 -34.77 -33.00 -54.39
N ALA A 44 -34.37 -32.96 -55.66
CA ALA A 44 -33.20 -32.20 -56.10
C ALA A 44 -33.40 -30.71 -55.78
N ALA A 45 -33.01 -30.27 -54.58
CA ALA A 45 -32.90 -28.85 -54.21
C ALA A 45 -32.03 -28.60 -52.96
N GLU A 46 -31.05 -29.46 -52.66
CA GLU A 46 -30.07 -29.22 -51.59
C GLU A 46 -28.67 -29.49 -52.15
N ASN A 47 -28.17 -28.56 -52.96
CA ASN A 47 -26.77 -28.57 -53.36
C ASN A 47 -26.31 -27.14 -53.71
N GLU A 48 -26.34 -26.25 -52.72
CA GLU A 48 -25.79 -24.88 -52.82
C GLU A 48 -24.98 -24.48 -51.57
N GLN A 49 -24.37 -25.45 -50.89
CA GLN A 49 -23.31 -25.20 -49.88
C GLN A 49 -22.19 -26.23 -50.02
N ASP A 50 -21.69 -26.42 -51.25
CA ASP A 50 -20.32 -26.89 -51.44
C ASP A 50 -19.42 -25.65 -51.33
N GLU A 51 -19.27 -25.11 -50.11
CA GLU A 51 -18.18 -24.16 -49.85
C GLU A 51 -16.88 -24.92 -50.03
N ASP A 52 -16.05 -24.46 -50.96
CA ASP A 52 -14.77 -25.08 -51.30
C ASP A 52 -13.86 -25.02 -50.06
N PRO A 53 -13.61 -26.15 -49.35
CA PRO A 53 -12.83 -26.14 -48.11
C PRO A 53 -11.39 -25.67 -48.36
N GLN A 54 -10.93 -25.73 -49.61
CA GLN A 54 -9.64 -25.18 -49.98
C GLN A 54 -9.66 -23.64 -49.95
N ALA A 55 -10.75 -23.01 -50.38
CA ALA A 55 -10.92 -21.55 -50.35
C ALA A 55 -11.05 -21.02 -48.91
N GLU A 56 -11.67 -21.78 -48.01
CA GLU A 56 -11.73 -21.46 -46.58
C GLU A 56 -10.34 -21.51 -45.94
N LEU A 57 -9.59 -22.59 -46.18
CA LEU A 57 -8.21 -22.72 -45.68
C LEU A 57 -7.26 -21.65 -46.25
N GLU A 58 -7.44 -21.24 -47.50
CA GLU A 58 -6.68 -20.12 -48.09
C GLU A 58 -7.00 -18.80 -47.37
N THR A 59 -8.27 -18.56 -47.03
CA THR A 59 -8.69 -17.37 -46.28
C THR A 59 -8.12 -17.37 -44.85
N GLU A 60 -8.19 -18.50 -44.14
CA GLU A 60 -7.62 -18.63 -42.80
C GLU A 60 -6.10 -18.46 -42.80
N LEU A 61 -5.42 -18.95 -43.84
CA LEU A 61 -3.98 -18.76 -44.01
C LEU A 61 -3.64 -17.28 -44.19
N ASP A 62 -4.34 -16.58 -45.09
CA ASP A 62 -4.15 -15.15 -45.33
C ASP A 62 -4.39 -14.33 -44.04
N ASP A 63 -5.43 -14.67 -43.27
CA ASP A 63 -5.72 -14.04 -41.98
C ASP A 63 -4.61 -14.31 -40.94
N ALA A 64 -4.12 -15.54 -40.87
CA ALA A 64 -3.03 -15.93 -39.98
C ALA A 64 -1.72 -15.20 -40.35
N GLU A 65 -1.38 -15.11 -41.63
CA GLU A 65 -0.22 -14.36 -42.12
C GLU A 65 -0.34 -12.87 -41.79
N SER A 66 -1.53 -12.28 -41.97
CA SER A 66 -1.81 -10.89 -41.59
C SER A 66 -1.63 -10.67 -40.08
N ARG A 67 -2.12 -11.60 -39.25
CA ARG A 67 -1.99 -11.53 -37.80
C ARG A 67 -0.54 -11.66 -37.33
N ILE A 68 0.25 -12.53 -37.98
CA ILE A 68 1.68 -12.68 -37.70
C ILE A 68 2.41 -11.37 -38.01
N ALA A 69 2.18 -10.78 -39.19
CA ALA A 69 2.81 -9.52 -39.56
C ALA A 69 2.46 -8.37 -38.60
N GLN A 70 1.22 -8.35 -38.09
CA GLN A 70 0.81 -7.38 -37.07
C GLN A 70 1.56 -7.58 -35.74
N LEU A 71 1.66 -8.82 -35.26
CA LEU A 71 2.35 -9.13 -34.01
C LEU A 71 3.85 -8.87 -34.10
N GLU A 72 4.47 -9.11 -35.26
CA GLU A 72 5.88 -8.77 -35.49
C GLU A 72 6.11 -7.25 -35.41
N ALA A 73 5.20 -6.45 -35.98
CA ALA A 73 5.27 -4.99 -35.88
C ALA A 73 5.06 -4.48 -34.44
N GLU A 74 4.10 -5.06 -33.70
CA GLU A 74 3.86 -4.73 -32.29
C GLU A 74 5.07 -5.11 -31.41
N LEU A 75 5.73 -6.23 -31.71
CA LEU A 75 6.94 -6.65 -31.00
C LEU A 75 8.10 -5.68 -31.26
N GLU A 76 8.33 -5.27 -32.50
CA GLU A 76 9.36 -4.29 -32.86
C GLU A 76 9.11 -2.95 -32.16
N GLU A 77 7.85 -2.48 -32.08
CA GLU A 77 7.48 -1.27 -31.34
C GLU A 77 7.75 -1.42 -29.83
N ALA A 78 7.40 -2.57 -29.25
CA ALA A 78 7.64 -2.85 -27.84
C ALA A 78 9.14 -2.88 -27.50
N GLU A 79 9.98 -3.49 -28.35
CA GLU A 79 11.44 -3.52 -28.20
C GLU A 79 12.05 -2.12 -28.28
N ALA A 80 11.58 -1.28 -29.20
CA ALA A 80 12.00 0.11 -29.29
C ALA A 80 11.64 0.88 -28.01
N ARG A 81 10.42 0.70 -27.51
CA ARG A 81 9.95 1.35 -26.27
C ARG A 81 10.74 0.92 -25.04
N ILE A 82 11.12 -0.36 -24.95
CA ILE A 82 11.97 -0.85 -23.86
C ILE A 82 13.34 -0.16 -23.90
N THR A 83 13.94 -0.06 -25.08
CA THR A 83 15.24 0.62 -25.28
C THR A 83 15.17 2.09 -24.84
N ASP A 84 14.10 2.79 -25.21
CA ASP A 84 13.89 4.19 -24.80
C ASP A 84 13.72 4.33 -23.27
N LEU A 85 12.97 3.42 -22.64
CA LEU A 85 12.77 3.42 -21.18
C LEU A 85 14.05 3.10 -20.41
N GLU A 86 14.86 2.17 -20.90
CA GLU A 86 16.17 1.87 -20.32
C GLU A 86 17.09 3.08 -20.37
N GLY A 87 17.15 3.78 -21.52
CA GLY A 87 17.92 5.02 -21.65
C GLY A 87 17.42 6.15 -20.73
N ALA A 88 16.11 6.29 -20.57
CA ALA A 88 15.53 7.27 -19.64
C ALA A 88 15.86 6.94 -18.18
N ARG A 89 15.88 5.65 -17.82
CA ARG A 89 16.26 5.18 -16.48
C ARG A 89 17.72 5.46 -16.18
N ASP A 90 18.63 5.14 -17.09
CA ASP A 90 20.06 5.42 -16.94
C ASP A 90 20.30 6.94 -16.77
N ALA A 91 19.65 7.78 -17.56
CA ALA A 91 19.76 9.25 -17.44
C ALA A 91 19.21 9.78 -16.10
N ALA A 92 18.18 9.14 -15.54
CA ALA A 92 17.65 9.50 -14.23
C ALA A 92 18.61 9.08 -13.10
N GLU A 93 19.24 7.92 -13.20
CA GLU A 93 20.27 7.45 -12.27
C GLU A 93 21.49 8.39 -12.25
N ASP A 94 21.97 8.81 -13.43
CA ASP A 94 23.08 9.77 -13.54
C ASP A 94 22.73 11.12 -12.89
N ARG A 95 21.50 11.62 -13.10
CA ARG A 95 21.03 12.87 -12.49
C ARG A 95 20.89 12.76 -10.98
N ALA A 96 20.44 11.61 -10.46
CA ALA A 96 20.38 11.37 -9.03
C ALA A 96 21.78 11.39 -8.41
N ALA A 97 22.75 10.73 -9.04
CA ALA A 97 24.15 10.74 -8.59
C ALA A 97 24.78 12.15 -8.62
N GLU A 98 24.46 12.97 -9.63
CA GLU A 98 24.89 14.38 -9.69
C GLU A 98 24.31 15.20 -8.53
N LEU A 99 23.01 15.07 -8.25
CA LEU A 99 22.35 15.77 -7.16
C LEU A 99 22.87 15.32 -5.79
N GLU A 100 23.12 14.03 -5.59
CA GLU A 100 23.73 13.52 -4.36
C GLU A 100 25.14 14.09 -4.13
N ALA A 101 25.94 14.23 -5.21
CA ALA A 101 27.26 14.84 -5.13
C ALA A 101 27.18 16.36 -4.85
N GLU A 102 26.20 17.06 -5.42
CA GLU A 102 25.95 18.48 -5.14
C GLU A 102 25.55 18.69 -3.67
N LEU A 103 24.64 17.86 -3.15
CA LEU A 103 24.23 17.90 -1.74
C LEU A 103 25.44 17.69 -0.82
N GLN A 104 26.25 16.66 -1.05
CA GLN A 104 27.45 16.41 -0.26
C GLN A 104 28.47 17.56 -0.34
N ALA A 105 28.56 18.26 -1.48
CA ALA A 105 29.42 19.43 -1.63
C ALA A 105 28.87 20.67 -0.89
N THR A 106 27.56 20.78 -0.73
CA THR A 106 26.93 21.84 0.09
C THR A 106 26.92 21.53 1.58
N GLU A 107 26.99 20.25 1.94
CA GLU A 107 27.03 19.75 3.32
C GLU A 107 28.44 19.80 3.95
N ASP A 108 29.46 20.37 3.28
CA ASP A 108 30.77 20.67 3.92
C ASP A 108 30.56 21.78 4.98
N PRO A 109 30.36 21.43 6.26
CA PRO A 109 30.02 22.39 7.29
C PRO A 109 31.35 22.96 7.75
N GLY A 110 31.78 24.03 7.09
CA GLY A 110 32.92 24.82 7.56
C GLY A 110 32.62 25.40 8.94
N ASP A 111 32.99 24.68 10.00
CA ASP A 111 33.40 25.16 11.34
C ASP A 111 32.66 26.39 11.89
N ALA A 112 31.35 26.47 11.69
CA ALA A 112 30.50 27.51 12.28
C ALA A 112 29.21 26.86 12.78
N ASP A 113 29.15 26.69 14.10
CA ASP A 113 27.95 26.43 14.90
C ASP A 113 27.45 24.98 15.03
N ALA A 114 28.37 24.00 15.04
CA ALA A 114 28.08 22.59 15.33
C ALA A 114 27.74 22.26 16.80
N GLU A 115 27.62 23.26 17.70
CA GLU A 115 27.25 23.02 19.11
C GLU A 115 25.75 23.23 19.40
N GLU A 116 24.95 23.66 18.41
CA GLU A 116 23.51 23.94 18.59
C GLU A 116 22.58 23.08 17.71
N GLU A 117 23.10 22.03 17.04
CA GLU A 117 22.29 20.98 16.37
C GLU A 117 22.23 19.67 17.19
N ALA A 118 22.71 19.67 18.44
CA ALA A 118 22.84 18.46 19.25
C ALA A 118 21.61 18.13 20.13
N ALA A 119 20.48 18.82 19.97
CA ALA A 119 19.33 18.67 20.87
C ALA A 119 18.07 18.06 20.23
N LEU A 120 18.05 17.88 18.91
CA LEU A 120 16.95 17.18 18.24
C LEU A 120 17.33 15.70 18.18
N GLY A 121 16.68 14.87 19.00
CA GLY A 121 16.91 13.43 18.98
C GLY A 121 16.72 12.86 17.57
N GLU A 122 17.36 11.73 17.26
CA GLU A 122 17.09 11.03 16.01
C GLU A 122 15.64 10.51 16.03
N PRO A 123 14.86 10.68 14.94
CA PRO A 123 13.51 10.11 14.86
C PRO A 123 13.56 8.59 15.00
N ALA A 124 12.59 8.04 15.70
CA ALA A 124 12.50 6.60 15.89
C ALA A 124 12.20 5.91 14.53
N PRO A 125 12.70 4.68 14.30
CA PRO A 125 12.41 3.95 13.07
C PRO A 125 10.89 3.79 12.88
N LEU A 126 10.34 4.21 11.75
CA LEU A 126 8.89 4.22 11.46
C LEU A 126 8.15 2.87 11.64
N ARG A 127 8.89 1.76 11.72
CA ARG A 127 8.35 0.39 11.91
C ARG A 127 8.70 -0.20 13.28
N SER A 128 8.97 0.64 14.27
CA SER A 128 9.06 0.23 15.68
C SER A 128 7.85 0.74 16.46
N GLU A 129 7.63 0.18 17.63
CA GLU A 129 6.61 0.65 18.58
C GLU A 129 6.83 2.13 18.94
N GLU A 130 8.10 2.55 19.12
CA GLU A 130 8.46 3.94 19.37
C GLU A 130 8.15 4.83 18.15
N GLY A 131 8.49 4.37 16.94
CA GLY A 131 8.20 5.06 15.69
C GLY A 131 6.71 5.14 15.35
N LEU A 132 5.86 4.33 15.99
CA LEU A 132 4.42 4.37 15.81
C LEU A 132 3.83 5.67 16.35
N VAL A 133 4.32 6.12 17.50
CA VAL A 133 3.87 7.36 18.17
C VAL A 133 4.82 8.52 17.98
N ASP A 134 5.97 8.28 17.32
CA ASP A 134 6.93 9.32 17.02
C ASP A 134 6.45 10.25 15.89
N GLN A 135 6.54 11.56 16.12
CA GLN A 135 6.05 12.55 15.18
C GLN A 135 7.16 13.52 14.87
N LEU A 136 7.43 13.78 13.58
CA LEU A 136 8.47 14.73 13.18
C LEU A 136 8.33 16.09 13.87
N ARG A 137 7.11 16.47 14.25
CA ARG A 137 6.78 17.70 14.98
C ARG A 137 7.38 17.84 16.37
N THR A 138 7.57 16.74 17.10
CA THR A 138 8.18 16.77 18.44
C THR A 138 9.66 17.19 18.38
N TYR A 139 10.27 17.13 17.20
CA TYR A 139 11.64 17.54 16.95
C TYR A 139 11.78 18.97 16.43
N PHE A 140 10.70 19.71 16.18
CA PHE A 140 10.86 21.12 15.84
C PHE A 140 11.06 21.93 17.12
N PRO A 141 12.03 22.86 17.12
CA PRO A 141 12.18 23.76 18.26
C PRO A 141 10.88 24.54 18.45
N PRO A 142 10.49 24.80 19.70
CA PRO A 142 9.36 25.67 19.95
C PRO A 142 9.61 27.04 19.31
N PRO A 143 8.54 27.74 18.89
CA PRO A 143 8.72 29.02 18.24
C PRO A 143 9.35 30.04 19.22
N ASP A 144 10.24 30.89 18.71
CA ASP A 144 11.02 31.85 19.51
C ASP A 144 10.18 32.86 20.31
N ASP A 145 8.88 32.95 20.01
CA ASP A 145 7.93 33.89 20.59
C ASP A 145 7.07 33.30 21.73
N LEU A 146 7.46 32.14 22.29
CA LEU A 146 6.77 31.62 23.47
C LEU A 146 6.93 32.56 24.67
N PRO A 147 5.85 32.78 25.46
CA PRO A 147 5.94 33.54 26.70
C PRO A 147 6.98 32.98 27.67
N GLU A 148 7.62 33.86 28.44
CA GLU A 148 8.59 33.47 29.47
C GLU A 148 7.96 32.48 30.47
N GLY A 149 8.64 31.34 30.68
CA GLY A 149 8.19 30.27 31.56
C GLY A 149 7.30 29.21 30.91
N TRP A 150 7.04 29.30 29.59
CA TRP A 150 6.42 28.19 28.85
C TRP A 150 7.51 27.21 28.43
N GLU A 151 7.36 25.96 28.85
CA GLU A 151 8.28 24.86 28.55
C GLU A 151 7.48 23.71 27.94
N PRO A 152 7.23 23.71 26.61
CA PRO A 152 6.45 22.67 25.96
C PRO A 152 6.96 21.26 26.31
N GLY A 153 6.05 20.31 26.42
CA GLY A 153 6.40 18.94 26.78
C GLY A 153 5.30 17.95 26.46
N VAL A 154 5.57 16.68 26.73
CA VAL A 154 4.64 15.57 26.49
C VAL A 154 4.25 14.99 27.85
N GLY A 155 2.95 14.81 28.08
CA GLY A 155 2.45 14.16 29.29
C GLY A 155 2.69 12.66 29.28
N ASP A 156 2.42 12.03 30.43
CA ASP A 156 2.48 10.57 30.56
C ASP A 156 1.29 9.88 29.85
N TRP A 157 1.51 8.62 29.47
CA TRP A 157 0.43 7.73 29.03
C TRP A 157 -0.54 7.46 30.18
N ARG A 158 -1.83 7.56 29.88
CA ARG A 158 -2.93 7.25 30.80
C ARG A 158 -3.91 6.34 30.12
N GLU A 159 -4.31 5.29 30.84
CA GLU A 159 -5.40 4.41 30.40
C GLU A 159 -6.69 5.23 30.24
N ILE A 160 -7.39 4.99 29.14
CA ILE A 160 -8.70 5.58 28.84
C ILE A 160 -9.71 4.47 28.58
N ASP A 161 -10.98 4.77 28.81
CA ASP A 161 -12.06 3.82 28.52
C ASP A 161 -12.16 3.57 27.01
N VAL A 162 -12.23 2.30 26.61
CA VAL A 162 -12.53 1.92 25.22
C VAL A 162 -13.96 2.36 24.89
N PRO A 163 -14.17 3.16 23.83
CA PRO A 163 -15.49 3.63 23.46
C PRO A 163 -16.47 2.49 23.16
N GLU A 164 -17.76 2.74 23.42
CA GLU A 164 -18.81 1.78 23.08
C GLU A 164 -18.80 1.50 21.57
N GLY A 165 -18.83 0.22 21.21
CA GLY A 165 -18.74 -0.22 19.82
C GLY A 165 -17.33 -0.48 19.31
N PHE A 166 -16.31 -0.49 20.18
CA PHE A 166 -14.93 -0.88 19.83
C PHE A 166 -14.36 -2.07 20.61
N GLY A 167 -15.05 -2.56 21.65
CA GLY A 167 -14.63 -3.76 22.39
C GLY A 167 -14.96 -5.08 21.69
N GLU A 168 -14.75 -6.19 22.41
CA GLU A 168 -15.03 -7.56 21.92
C GLU A 168 -16.39 -7.71 21.22
N GLY A 169 -16.42 -8.47 20.11
CA GLY A 169 -17.64 -8.73 19.35
C GLY A 169 -18.08 -7.64 18.37
N THR A 170 -17.23 -6.64 18.11
CA THR A 170 -17.50 -5.58 17.12
C THR A 170 -17.20 -6.02 15.68
N GLY A 171 -16.19 -6.88 15.51
CA GLY A 171 -16.00 -7.67 14.30
C GLY A 171 -15.49 -6.86 13.09
N PHE A 172 -14.52 -5.97 13.28
CA PHE A 172 -13.90 -5.26 12.16
C PHE A 172 -13.04 -6.21 11.31
N GLU A 173 -13.04 -6.06 9.98
CA GLU A 173 -12.36 -7.00 9.09
C GLU A 173 -10.83 -6.86 9.11
N ALA A 174 -10.32 -5.69 9.52
CA ALA A 174 -8.89 -5.38 9.57
C ALA A 174 -8.59 -4.32 10.64
N PRO A 175 -7.39 -4.30 11.22
CA PRO A 175 -7.02 -3.33 12.26
C PRO A 175 -7.03 -1.88 11.73
N GLY A 176 -6.68 -1.68 10.45
CA GLY A 176 -6.77 -0.36 9.82
C GLY A 176 -8.21 0.15 9.64
N GLN A 177 -9.17 -0.74 9.42
CA GLN A 177 -10.59 -0.39 9.35
C GLN A 177 -11.10 0.04 10.72
N LEU A 178 -10.77 -0.74 11.75
CA LEU A 178 -11.07 -0.42 13.14
C LEU A 178 -10.50 0.95 13.53
N LEU A 179 -9.20 1.19 13.26
CA LEU A 179 -8.54 2.43 13.64
C LEU A 179 -9.16 3.65 12.93
N THR A 180 -9.58 3.49 11.67
CA THR A 180 -10.30 4.54 10.93
C THR A 180 -11.65 4.84 11.57
N ALA A 181 -12.43 3.80 11.90
CA ALA A 181 -13.72 3.98 12.57
C ALA A 181 -13.57 4.61 13.96
N TYR A 182 -12.52 4.25 14.69
CA TYR A 182 -12.18 4.83 15.99
C TYR A 182 -11.91 6.32 15.85
N ALA A 183 -11.04 6.70 14.92
CA ALA A 183 -10.72 8.10 14.66
C ALA A 183 -11.96 8.92 14.26
N GLU A 184 -12.83 8.38 13.40
CA GLU A 184 -14.08 9.04 13.00
C GLU A 184 -15.02 9.30 14.19
N GLN A 185 -15.08 8.39 15.16
CA GLN A 185 -15.88 8.59 16.37
C GLN A 185 -15.28 9.68 17.29
N GLN A 186 -13.95 9.79 17.32
CA GLN A 186 -13.25 10.80 18.12
C GLN A 186 -13.39 12.22 17.56
N VAL A 187 -13.59 12.37 16.25
CA VAL A 187 -13.85 13.67 15.64
C VAL A 187 -15.14 14.27 16.23
N GLY A 188 -14.97 15.26 17.12
CA GLY A 188 -16.06 15.94 17.82
C GLY A 188 -16.47 15.32 19.16
N ALA A 189 -15.75 14.29 19.63
CA ALA A 189 -15.91 13.78 20.98
C ALA A 189 -15.36 14.78 22.02
N GLU A 190 -15.90 14.72 23.25
CA GLU A 190 -15.47 15.56 24.38
C GLU A 190 -14.01 15.30 24.81
N PHE A 191 -13.44 14.17 24.38
CA PHE A 191 -12.10 13.69 24.74
C PHE A 191 -11.04 13.90 23.63
N GLY A 192 -11.41 14.44 22.47
CA GLY A 192 -10.47 14.82 21.41
C GLY A 192 -10.11 16.31 21.46
N LEU A 193 -9.23 16.78 20.56
CA LEU A 193 -8.93 18.22 20.43
C LEU A 193 -10.11 19.03 19.82
N GLY A 194 -11.27 18.39 19.64
CA GLY A 194 -12.48 19.02 19.12
C GLY A 194 -12.38 19.40 17.65
N GLY A 195 -13.04 20.50 17.27
CA GLY A 195 -13.06 20.98 15.88
C GLY A 195 -11.78 21.69 15.43
N ASP A 196 -10.81 21.87 16.33
CA ASP A 196 -9.58 22.62 16.10
C ASP A 196 -8.39 21.71 15.72
N VAL A 197 -8.65 20.42 15.45
CA VAL A 197 -7.72 19.47 14.83
C VAL A 197 -7.44 19.91 13.39
N TRP A 198 -6.17 20.15 13.05
CA TRP A 198 -5.75 20.38 11.66
C TRP A 198 -4.96 19.20 11.08
N GLU A 199 -4.55 18.23 11.91
CA GLU A 199 -3.90 17.02 11.46
C GLU A 199 -4.30 15.81 12.30
N THR A 200 -4.61 14.73 11.60
CA THR A 200 -4.81 13.40 12.15
C THR A 200 -3.90 12.43 11.41
N THR A 201 -3.12 11.65 12.15
CA THR A 201 -2.29 10.58 11.61
C THR A 201 -2.72 9.25 12.23
N LEU A 202 -2.98 8.27 11.36
CA LEU A 202 -3.32 6.90 11.76
C LEU A 202 -2.19 5.97 11.36
N ARG A 203 -1.73 5.12 12.28
CA ARG A 203 -0.70 4.12 12.01
C ARG A 203 -1.08 2.80 12.67
N VAL A 204 -0.73 1.69 12.02
CA VAL A 204 -0.89 0.34 12.56
C VAL A 204 0.45 -0.36 12.46
N LEU A 205 0.91 -0.90 13.58
CA LEU A 205 2.01 -1.85 13.65
C LEU A 205 1.39 -3.23 13.83
N ASP A 206 1.46 -4.04 12.78
CA ASP A 206 1.09 -5.45 12.83
C ASP A 206 2.24 -6.21 13.50
N GLU A 207 2.01 -6.74 14.70
CA GLU A 207 3.06 -7.34 15.51
C GLU A 207 3.24 -8.81 15.18
N ASP A 208 2.13 -9.55 15.02
CA ASP A 208 2.15 -10.95 14.57
C ASP A 208 0.78 -11.40 14.01
N PRO A 209 0.68 -11.74 12.71
CA PRO A 209 -0.56 -12.23 12.11
C PRO A 209 -0.97 -13.63 12.62
N GLU A 210 -0.08 -14.37 13.29
CA GLU A 210 -0.39 -15.66 13.90
C GLU A 210 -1.03 -15.51 15.29
N THR A 211 -0.75 -14.43 16.02
CA THR A 211 -1.34 -14.17 17.35
C THR A 211 -2.59 -13.31 17.29
N GLY A 212 -2.81 -12.61 16.17
CA GLY A 212 -3.94 -11.68 16.03
C GLY A 212 -3.75 -10.43 16.92
N GLU A 213 -2.51 -9.97 17.05
CA GLU A 213 -2.13 -8.79 17.84
C GLU A 213 -1.63 -7.67 16.92
N ALA A 214 -2.13 -6.46 17.16
CA ALA A 214 -1.62 -5.27 16.48
C ALA A 214 -1.68 -4.06 17.41
N THR A 215 -0.78 -3.10 17.19
CA THR A 215 -0.78 -1.83 17.91
C THR A 215 -1.22 -0.72 16.96
N GLY A 216 -2.32 -0.06 17.27
CA GLY A 216 -2.82 1.11 16.56
C GLY A 216 -2.35 2.40 17.22
N ALA A 217 -2.10 3.44 16.43
CA ALA A 217 -1.89 4.80 16.93
C ALA A 217 -2.76 5.80 16.18
N HIS A 218 -3.48 6.61 16.95
CA HIS A 218 -4.24 7.76 16.49
C HIS A 218 -3.61 9.02 17.07
N LEU A 219 -3.00 9.82 16.20
CA LEU A 219 -2.22 10.99 16.59
C LEU A 219 -2.91 12.24 16.07
N GLU A 220 -3.26 13.15 16.97
CA GLU A 220 -3.96 14.39 16.66
C GLU A 220 -3.09 15.61 16.98
N TRP A 221 -3.09 16.59 16.08
CA TRP A 221 -2.55 17.92 16.33
C TRP A 221 -3.58 19.00 16.03
N GLY A 222 -3.70 19.93 16.96
CA GLY A 222 -4.77 20.90 17.00
C GLY A 222 -4.59 21.85 18.17
N LEU A 223 -5.19 23.04 18.12
CA LEU A 223 -5.22 23.94 19.27
C LEU A 223 -6.56 23.74 19.98
N ALA A 224 -6.64 22.69 20.81
CA ALA A 224 -7.82 22.47 21.64
C ALA A 224 -8.04 23.65 22.60
N ASP A 225 -6.95 24.09 23.23
CA ASP A 225 -6.89 25.30 24.03
C ASP A 225 -5.45 25.88 24.01
N ASP A 226 -5.16 26.75 24.97
CA ASP A 226 -3.85 27.39 25.10
C ASP A 226 -2.82 26.55 25.88
N ALA A 227 -3.23 25.39 26.41
CA ALA A 227 -2.44 24.43 27.16
C ALA A 227 -2.12 23.15 26.35
N VAL A 228 -3.05 22.63 25.55
CA VAL A 228 -2.95 21.37 24.78
C VAL A 228 -2.85 21.66 23.29
N VAL A 229 -1.80 21.11 22.66
CA VAL A 229 -1.52 21.26 21.21
C VAL A 229 -1.65 19.97 20.41
N GLY A 230 -1.84 18.85 21.10
CA GLY A 230 -1.91 17.55 20.47
C GLY A 230 -2.33 16.48 21.46
N SER A 231 -2.71 15.31 20.94
CA SER A 231 -2.88 14.11 21.74
C SER A 231 -2.49 12.89 20.92
N ASP A 232 -1.77 11.97 21.55
CA ASP A 232 -1.52 10.65 20.98
C ASP A 232 -2.41 9.65 21.72
N THR A 233 -3.10 8.80 20.98
CA THR A 233 -3.81 7.64 21.49
C THR A 233 -3.15 6.38 20.94
N ARG A 234 -2.80 5.45 21.81
CA ARG A 234 -2.31 4.11 21.49
C ARG A 234 -3.39 3.09 21.81
N LEU A 235 -3.64 2.17 20.88
CA LEU A 235 -4.66 1.13 20.99
C LEU A 235 -3.98 -0.24 20.90
N GLU A 236 -4.23 -1.11 21.86
CA GLU A 236 -3.91 -2.53 21.73
C GLU A 236 -5.09 -3.22 21.04
N LEU A 237 -4.84 -3.84 19.88
CA LEU A 237 -5.85 -4.45 19.03
C LEU A 237 -5.72 -5.97 19.05
N ARG A 238 -6.87 -6.64 19.05
CA ARG A 238 -6.98 -8.09 19.10
C ARG A 238 -7.94 -8.62 18.04
N ASP A 239 -7.63 -9.78 17.47
CA ASP A 239 -8.55 -10.56 16.63
C ASP A 239 -9.07 -11.77 17.42
N ASP A 240 -10.40 -11.86 17.61
CA ASP A 240 -11.06 -12.99 18.26
C ASP A 240 -11.55 -14.08 17.27
N GLY A 241 -11.30 -13.89 15.98
CA GLY A 241 -11.75 -14.76 14.89
C GLY A 241 -13.11 -14.39 14.31
N ASP A 242 -13.90 -13.56 15.01
CA ASP A 242 -15.09 -12.89 14.47
C ASP A 242 -14.74 -11.47 13.97
N GLY A 243 -13.62 -10.91 14.43
CA GLY A 243 -12.89 -9.80 13.81
C GLY A 243 -12.04 -9.03 14.81
N TRP A 244 -11.51 -7.89 14.36
CA TRP A 244 -10.67 -7.02 15.17
C TRP A 244 -11.48 -6.18 16.15
N TYR A 245 -10.95 -5.98 17.35
CA TYR A 245 -11.47 -5.10 18.39
C TYR A 245 -10.32 -4.42 19.18
N VAL A 246 -10.67 -3.40 19.98
CA VAL A 246 -9.75 -2.70 20.90
C VAL A 246 -9.79 -3.40 22.26
N GLU A 247 -8.67 -3.98 22.67
CA GLU A 247 -8.50 -4.61 23.99
C GLU A 247 -8.25 -3.54 25.06
N SER A 248 -7.36 -2.59 24.78
CA SER A 248 -7.03 -1.49 25.68
C SER A 248 -6.69 -0.21 24.90
N ALA A 249 -6.79 0.93 25.59
CA ALA A 249 -6.47 2.22 25.01
C ALA A 249 -5.75 3.10 26.03
N GLU A 250 -4.69 3.77 25.59
CA GLU A 250 -3.94 4.74 26.36
C GLU A 250 -3.85 6.06 25.60
N GLN A 251 -3.84 7.17 26.31
CA GLN A 251 -3.72 8.51 25.74
C GLN A 251 -2.66 9.32 26.48
N ARG A 252 -1.91 10.15 25.75
CA ARG A 252 -1.07 11.20 26.31
C ARG A 252 -1.30 12.54 25.61
N PRO A 253 -1.24 13.67 26.33
CA PRO A 253 -1.35 15.00 25.73
C PRO A 253 0.01 15.58 25.35
N HIS A 254 0.03 16.43 24.33
CA HIS A 254 1.13 17.33 24.02
C HIS A 254 0.82 18.72 24.57
N CYS A 255 1.66 19.23 25.46
CA CYS A 255 1.43 20.44 26.22
C CYS A 255 2.27 21.61 25.68
N ARG A 256 1.63 22.77 25.48
CA ARG A 256 2.26 23.98 24.95
C ARG A 256 2.94 24.83 26.03
N ARG A 257 2.33 24.96 27.21
CA ARG A 257 2.91 25.76 28.31
C ARG A 257 3.81 24.95 29.21
N GLY A 258 3.60 23.65 29.22
CA GLY A 258 4.40 22.68 29.96
C GLY A 258 3.55 21.68 30.70
N VAL A 259 4.26 20.74 31.32
CA VAL A 259 3.71 19.55 31.95
C VAL A 259 3.89 19.68 33.46
N THR A 260 2.82 19.47 34.22
CA THR A 260 2.89 19.41 35.69
C THR A 260 3.54 18.13 36.18
N ASP A 261 3.89 18.07 37.46
CA ASP A 261 4.43 16.85 38.10
C ASP A 261 3.48 15.63 38.01
N ASP A 262 2.17 15.85 37.85
CA ASP A 262 1.16 14.81 37.64
C ASP A 262 0.87 14.51 36.15
N GLY A 263 1.68 15.07 35.24
CA GLY A 263 1.62 14.80 33.79
C GLY A 263 0.50 15.53 33.06
N THR A 264 -0.10 16.57 33.65
CA THR A 264 -1.17 17.37 33.01
C THR A 264 -0.61 18.63 32.35
N CYS A 265 -1.31 19.14 31.33
CA CYS A 265 -0.91 20.40 30.70
C CYS A 265 -1.30 21.61 31.58
N THR A 266 -0.41 22.61 31.62
CA THR A 266 -0.64 23.91 32.28
C THR A 266 -1.07 24.99 31.31
#